data_AF-A0A532UC81-F1
#
_entry.id   AF-A0A532UC81-F1
#
_cell.length_a   1.000
_cell.length_b   1.000
_cell.length_c   1.000
_cell.angle_alpha   90.00
_cell.angle_beta   90.00
_cell.angle_gamma   90.00
#
_symmetry.space_group_name_H-M   'P 1'
#
loop_
_entity.id
_entity.type
_entity.pdbx_description
1 polymer ?
#
loop_
_entity_poly.entity_id
_entity_poly.type
_entity_poly.pdbx_seq_one_letter_code
_entity_poly.pdbx_strand_id
1 'polypeptide(L)'
;MNNISTLANKIRDYVFLNYKQVYKNKCKNSPDEWNRYCVSIDTLGDTVEALIHFESKGLGNNDEEKYIKLYGVLQAVFLQQDSIISLYEIFVDKFENISLNIDDWKEIRELRNLTVGHPIEMKRAGATKRCFINRQSITSQCFQLMIWNKSKNKDEFEDIDFEKLYSNYKKEATAILEQIYSTLTT
;
A
#
# COMPACT_ATOMS: atom_id res chain seq x y z
N MET A 1 12.25 1.20 -0.98
CA MET A 1 11.50 2.29 -0.29
C MET A 1 12.14 3.70 -0.39
N ASN A 2 13.45 3.83 -0.63
CA ASN A 2 14.17 5.11 -0.57
C ASN A 2 13.55 6.28 -1.37
N ASN A 3 13.03 6.04 -2.58
CA ASN A 3 12.39 7.09 -3.39
C ASN A 3 11.11 7.62 -2.72
N ILE A 4 10.25 6.72 -2.23
CA ILE A 4 9.03 7.06 -1.49
C ILE A 4 9.38 7.83 -0.21
N SER A 5 10.38 7.37 0.56
CA SER A 5 10.89 8.08 1.75
C SER A 5 11.32 9.52 1.41
N THR A 6 12.11 9.67 0.34
CA THR A 6 12.62 10.96 -0.12
C THR A 6 11.48 11.91 -0.50
N LEU A 7 10.49 11.42 -1.24
CA LEU A 7 9.34 12.23 -1.67
C LEU A 7 8.42 12.58 -0.49
N ALA A 8 8.18 11.65 0.43
CA ALA A 8 7.41 11.90 1.64
C ALA A 8 8.04 13.03 2.47
N ASN A 9 9.37 13.00 2.66
CA ASN A 9 10.09 14.05 3.36
C ASN A 9 10.03 15.39 2.61
N LYS A 10 10.22 15.40 1.28
CA LYS A 10 10.07 16.62 0.48
C LYS A 10 8.69 17.25 0.58
N ILE A 11 7.63 16.43 0.57
CA ILE A 11 6.25 16.89 0.76
C ILE A 11 6.08 17.47 2.17
N ARG A 12 6.53 16.75 3.21
CA ARG A 12 6.48 17.19 4.60
C ARG A 12 7.18 18.54 4.80
N ASP A 13 8.41 18.66 4.29
CA ASP A 13 9.23 19.87 4.40
C ASP A 13 8.57 21.05 3.68
N TYR A 14 8.05 20.83 2.47
CA TYR A 14 7.36 21.87 1.73
C TYR A 14 6.12 22.38 2.49
N VAL A 15 5.29 21.46 3.00
CA VAL A 15 4.09 21.85 3.75
C VAL A 15 4.45 22.53 5.06
N PHE A 16 5.49 22.08 5.76
CA PHE A 16 5.94 22.72 7.00
C PHE A 16 6.39 24.17 6.76
N LEU A 17 7.22 24.39 5.73
CA LEU A 17 7.71 25.74 5.37
C LEU A 17 6.57 26.66 4.90
N ASN A 18 5.51 26.10 4.32
CA ASN A 18 4.39 26.84 3.72
C ASN A 18 3.06 26.65 4.47
N TYR A 19 3.08 26.27 5.74
CA TYR A 19 1.91 25.73 6.43
C TYR A 19 0.68 26.65 6.39
N LYS A 20 0.86 27.97 6.55
CA LYS A 20 -0.26 28.93 6.48
C LYS A 20 -0.95 28.93 5.12
N GLN A 21 -0.16 28.87 4.04
CA GLN A 21 -0.67 28.89 2.68
C GLN A 21 -1.33 27.56 2.31
N VAL A 22 -0.71 26.45 2.70
CA VAL A 22 -1.26 25.10 2.48
C VAL A 22 -2.57 24.94 3.25
N TYR A 23 -2.59 25.31 4.53
CA TYR A 23 -3.79 25.26 5.37
C TYR A 23 -4.94 26.08 4.76
N LYS A 24 -4.64 27.29 4.29
CA LYS A 24 -5.63 28.17 3.68
C LYS A 24 -6.16 27.63 2.35
N ASN A 25 -5.28 27.21 1.44
CA ASN A 25 -5.65 26.96 0.05
C ASN A 25 -5.99 25.50 -0.24
N LYS A 26 -5.19 24.57 0.29
CA LYS A 26 -5.34 23.13 0.03
C LYS A 26 -6.30 22.52 1.04
N CYS A 27 -6.13 22.84 2.32
CA CYS A 27 -7.05 22.38 3.38
C CYS A 27 -8.27 23.30 3.56
N LYS A 28 -8.40 24.39 2.79
CA LYS A 28 -9.57 25.30 2.80
C LYS A 28 -9.92 25.87 4.18
N ASN A 29 -8.91 26.10 5.03
CA ASN A 29 -9.07 26.46 6.45
C ASN A 29 -9.90 25.44 7.26
N SER A 30 -9.93 24.17 6.86
CA SER A 30 -10.58 23.09 7.60
C SER A 30 -9.57 22.40 8.52
N PRO A 31 -9.78 22.44 9.85
CA PRO A 31 -8.99 21.63 10.79
C PRO A 31 -9.08 20.13 10.49
N ASP A 32 -10.21 19.66 9.97
CA ASP A 32 -10.41 18.25 9.62
C ASP A 32 -9.49 17.84 8.46
N GLU A 33 -9.46 18.62 7.38
CA GLU A 33 -8.56 18.38 6.23
C GLU A 33 -7.08 18.50 6.62
N TRP A 34 -6.76 19.42 7.54
CA TRP A 34 -5.41 19.53 8.08
C TRP A 34 -4.99 18.30 8.88
N ASN A 35 -5.87 17.78 9.74
CA ASN A 35 -5.60 16.55 10.47
C ASN A 35 -5.52 15.34 9.53
N ARG A 36 -6.35 15.29 8.48
CA ARG A 36 -6.25 14.27 7.43
C ARG A 36 -4.86 14.28 6.79
N TYR A 37 -4.34 15.46 6.45
CA TYR A 37 -2.96 15.61 5.97
C TYR A 37 -1.94 15.08 6.98
N CYS A 38 -1.98 15.55 8.24
CA CYS A 38 -1.02 15.16 9.27
C CYS A 38 -0.97 13.64 9.48
N VAL A 39 -2.12 13.02 9.67
CA VAL A 39 -2.22 11.56 9.86
C VAL A 39 -1.72 10.81 8.64
N SER A 40 -2.04 11.29 7.43
CA SER A 40 -1.60 10.66 6.19
C SER A 40 -0.09 10.73 6.00
N ILE A 41 0.55 11.89 6.23
CA ILE A 41 2.00 12.03 6.03
C ILE A 41 2.80 11.26 7.07
N ASP A 42 2.30 11.17 8.31
CA ASP A 42 2.93 10.40 9.38
C ASP A 42 2.76 8.90 9.17
N THR A 43 1.56 8.44 8.81
CA THR A 43 1.33 7.03 8.45
C THR A 43 2.17 6.60 7.23
N LEU A 44 2.33 7.48 6.23
CA LEU A 44 3.25 7.24 5.12
C LEU A 44 4.70 7.08 5.61
N GLY A 45 5.15 7.91 6.55
CA GLY A 45 6.48 7.79 7.16
C GLY A 45 6.68 6.48 7.93
N ASP A 46 5.72 6.12 8.80
CA ASP A 46 5.79 4.90 9.61
C ASP A 46 5.83 3.64 8.73
N THR A 47 5.02 3.62 7.66
CA THR A 47 5.00 2.49 6.72
C THR A 47 6.28 2.41 5.90
N VAL A 48 6.91 3.54 5.56
CA VAL A 48 8.24 3.56 4.91
C VAL A 48 9.28 2.90 5.81
N GLU A 49 9.35 3.25 7.08
CA GLU A 49 10.32 2.66 8.03
C GLU A 49 10.10 1.15 8.19
N ALA A 50 8.84 0.73 8.37
CA ALA A 50 8.49 -0.70 8.46
C ALA A 50 8.90 -1.48 7.20
N LEU A 51 8.68 -0.90 6.03
CA LEU A 51 8.99 -1.53 4.75
C LEU A 51 10.50 -1.51 4.42
N ILE A 52 11.26 -0.49 4.85
CA ILE A 52 12.74 -0.50 4.80
C ILE A 52 13.29 -1.64 5.67
N HIS A 53 12.71 -1.83 6.86
CA HIS A 53 13.11 -2.94 7.73
C HIS A 53 12.88 -4.28 7.03
N PHE A 54 11.73 -4.48 6.41
CA PHE A 54 11.46 -5.67 5.59
C PHE A 54 12.47 -5.81 4.44
N GLU A 55 12.70 -4.77 3.64
CA GLU A 55 13.66 -4.80 2.52
C GLU A 55 15.08 -5.19 2.98
N SER A 56 15.47 -4.83 4.21
CA SER A 56 16.80 -5.12 4.75
C SER A 56 16.93 -6.47 5.49
N LYS A 57 15.86 -6.97 6.10
CA LYS A 57 15.88 -8.16 6.98
C LYS A 57 15.10 -9.36 6.42
N GLY A 58 14.27 -9.14 5.41
CA GLY A 58 13.34 -10.14 4.89
C GLY A 58 12.34 -10.66 5.94
N LEU A 59 11.69 -11.77 5.60
CA LEU A 59 10.66 -12.41 6.43
C LEU A 59 11.21 -13.27 7.59
N GLY A 60 12.54 -13.40 7.72
CA GLY A 60 13.15 -14.31 8.70
C GLY A 60 13.07 -15.78 8.30
N ASN A 61 13.45 -16.66 9.23
CA ASN A 61 13.70 -18.08 8.94
C ASN A 61 12.62 -19.02 9.48
N ASN A 62 12.00 -18.69 10.62
CA ASN A 62 11.00 -19.52 11.26
C ASN A 62 9.59 -19.19 10.73
N ASP A 63 8.71 -20.17 10.65
CA ASP A 63 7.40 -20.02 10.00
C ASP A 63 6.51 -18.98 10.69
N GLU A 64 6.52 -18.91 12.01
CA GLU A 64 5.74 -17.94 12.79
C GLU A 64 6.17 -16.49 12.49
N GLU A 65 7.49 -16.29 12.37
CA GLU A 65 8.07 -14.99 12.04
C GLU A 65 7.70 -14.58 10.61
N LYS A 66 7.76 -15.53 9.66
CA LYS A 66 7.38 -15.30 8.27
C LYS A 66 5.93 -14.85 8.14
N TYR A 67 5.01 -15.45 8.88
CA TYR A 67 3.60 -15.03 8.86
C TYR A 67 3.40 -13.63 9.40
N ILE A 68 3.91 -13.35 10.61
CA ILE A 68 3.74 -12.03 11.24
C ILE A 68 4.34 -10.95 10.34
N LYS A 69 5.53 -11.20 9.78
CA LYS A 69 6.20 -10.25 8.89
C LYS A 69 5.48 -10.10 7.55
N LEU A 70 5.06 -11.19 6.90
CA LEU A 70 4.34 -11.10 5.64
C LEU A 70 3.02 -10.34 5.81
N TYR A 71 2.31 -10.61 6.90
CA TYR A 71 1.06 -9.90 7.22
C TYR A 71 1.33 -8.43 7.52
N GLY A 72 2.38 -8.14 8.28
CA GLY A 72 2.83 -6.78 8.56
C GLY A 72 3.19 -6.01 7.30
N VAL A 73 3.91 -6.64 6.37
CA VAL A 73 4.31 -6.03 5.08
C VAL A 73 3.09 -5.71 4.23
N LEU A 74 2.18 -6.67 4.04
CA LEU A 74 0.96 -6.45 3.25
C LEU A 74 0.07 -5.37 3.89
N GLN A 75 -0.05 -5.36 5.23
CA GLN A 75 -0.77 -4.33 5.94
C GLN A 75 -0.10 -2.95 5.83
N ALA A 76 1.24 -2.88 5.92
CA ALA A 76 2.00 -1.64 5.77
C ALA A 76 1.84 -1.06 4.36
N VAL A 77 1.89 -1.90 3.31
CA VAL A 77 1.59 -1.49 1.94
C VAL A 77 0.18 -0.90 1.84
N PHE A 78 -0.82 -1.54 2.44
CA PHE A 78 -2.19 -1.04 2.40
C PHE A 78 -2.34 0.34 3.07
N LEU A 79 -1.74 0.51 4.26
CA LEU A 79 -1.75 1.80 4.97
C LEU A 79 -0.98 2.88 4.19
N GLN A 80 0.13 2.50 3.55
CA GLN A 80 0.89 3.39 2.68
C GLN A 80 0.04 3.86 1.49
N GLN A 81 -0.72 2.95 0.87
CA GLN A 81 -1.63 3.27 -0.21
C GLN A 81 -2.74 4.25 0.23
N ASP A 82 -3.41 4.00 1.36
CA ASP A 82 -4.47 4.87 1.87
C ASP A 82 -3.95 6.28 2.20
N SER A 83 -2.73 6.34 2.72
CA SER A 83 -2.03 7.60 3.01
C SER A 83 -1.75 8.39 1.73
N ILE A 84 -1.20 7.75 0.70
CA ILE A 84 -0.92 8.38 -0.60
C ILE A 84 -2.21 8.81 -1.30
N ILE A 85 -3.28 8.00 -1.26
CA ILE A 85 -4.61 8.36 -1.78
C ILE A 85 -5.09 9.64 -1.11
N SER A 86 -5.06 9.68 0.22
CA SER A 86 -5.50 10.84 1.00
C SER A 86 -4.69 12.09 0.66
N LEU A 87 -3.37 11.97 0.51
CA LEU A 87 -2.50 13.07 0.09
C LEU A 87 -2.80 13.54 -1.34
N TYR A 88 -3.04 12.61 -2.28
CA TYR A 88 -3.44 12.93 -3.64
C TYR A 88 -4.74 13.74 -3.67
N GLU A 89 -5.72 13.32 -2.88
CA GLU A 89 -7.02 14.01 -2.77
C GLU A 89 -6.96 15.38 -2.10
N ILE A 90 -6.00 15.60 -1.20
CA ILE A 90 -5.77 16.93 -0.59
C ILE A 90 -5.10 17.88 -1.59
N PHE A 91 -4.12 17.39 -2.36
CA PHE A 91 -3.21 18.27 -3.10
C PHE A 91 -3.46 18.38 -4.60
N VAL A 92 -4.02 17.33 -5.20
CA VAL A 92 -4.13 17.14 -6.65
C VAL A 92 -5.60 17.14 -7.09
N ASP A 93 -6.30 16.02 -6.92
CA ASP A 93 -7.71 15.82 -7.31
C ASP A 93 -8.22 14.53 -6.65
N LYS A 94 -9.48 14.15 -6.86
CA LYS A 94 -9.98 12.83 -6.45
C LYS A 94 -9.12 11.69 -7.03
N PHE A 95 -8.84 10.67 -6.22
CA PHE A 95 -7.97 9.57 -6.65
C PHE A 95 -8.58 8.74 -7.79
N GLU A 96 -9.91 8.72 -7.92
CA GLU A 96 -10.62 8.08 -9.05
C GLU A 96 -10.24 8.65 -10.42
N ASN A 97 -9.74 9.90 -10.46
CA ASN A 97 -9.34 10.60 -11.68
C ASN A 97 -7.86 10.41 -12.03
N ILE A 98 -7.14 9.53 -11.34
CA ILE A 98 -5.73 9.26 -11.61
C ILE A 98 -5.54 8.75 -13.06
N SER A 99 -4.62 9.38 -13.79
CA SER A 99 -4.31 9.02 -15.18
C SER A 99 -3.16 8.02 -15.32
N LEU A 100 -2.45 7.74 -14.23
CA LEU A 100 -1.34 6.78 -14.18
C LEU A 100 -1.86 5.34 -14.24
N ASN A 101 -1.11 4.45 -14.90
CA ASN A 101 -1.32 3.01 -14.74
C ASN A 101 -0.88 2.63 -13.32
N ILE A 102 -1.79 1.97 -12.60
CA ILE A 102 -1.63 1.56 -11.20
C ILE A 102 -2.13 0.11 -11.01
N ASP A 103 -1.84 -0.75 -11.97
CA ASP A 103 -2.33 -2.12 -11.99
C ASP A 103 -1.70 -2.96 -10.87
N ASP A 104 -0.37 -2.86 -10.67
CA ASP A 104 0.33 -3.60 -9.60
C ASP A 104 -0.04 -3.08 -8.20
N TRP A 105 -0.35 -1.78 -8.06
CA TRP A 105 -0.90 -1.16 -6.87
C TRP A 105 -2.26 -1.77 -6.50
N LYS A 106 -3.15 -1.93 -7.47
CA LYS A 106 -4.46 -2.55 -7.25
C LYS A 106 -4.29 -4.03 -6.91
N GLU A 107 -3.39 -4.72 -7.60
CA GLU A 107 -3.12 -6.14 -7.41
C GLU A 107 -2.57 -6.45 -6.01
N ILE A 108 -1.55 -5.71 -5.53
CA ILE A 108 -1.00 -5.94 -4.19
C ILE A 108 -2.01 -5.62 -3.08
N ARG A 109 -2.91 -4.66 -3.32
CA ARG A 109 -4.03 -4.36 -2.40
C ARG A 109 -5.02 -5.51 -2.34
N GLU A 110 -5.37 -6.06 -3.49
CA GLU A 110 -6.25 -7.23 -3.59
C GLU A 110 -5.61 -8.45 -2.94
N LEU A 111 -4.31 -8.69 -3.17
CA LEU A 111 -3.55 -9.74 -2.53
C LEU A 111 -3.60 -9.63 -1.00
N ARG A 112 -3.42 -8.44 -0.44
CA ARG A 112 -3.60 -8.19 1.00
C ARG A 112 -5.02 -8.53 1.45
N ASN A 113 -6.03 -8.11 0.70
CA ASN A 113 -7.44 -8.39 1.05
C ASN A 113 -7.75 -9.89 1.02
N LEU A 114 -7.22 -10.61 0.03
CA LEU A 114 -7.36 -12.05 -0.11
C LEU A 114 -6.72 -12.83 1.03
N THR A 115 -5.58 -12.37 1.53
CA THR A 115 -4.73 -13.13 2.45
C THR A 115 -4.96 -12.79 3.91
N VAL A 116 -4.87 -11.51 4.26
CA VAL A 116 -4.87 -11.05 5.66
C VAL A 116 -6.17 -10.33 6.03
N GLY A 117 -6.87 -9.77 5.04
CA GLY A 117 -8.12 -9.03 5.27
C GLY A 117 -9.35 -9.93 5.42
N HIS A 118 -9.66 -10.71 4.39
CA HIS A 118 -10.88 -11.51 4.28
C HIS A 118 -10.63 -12.96 3.78
N PRO A 119 -9.67 -13.71 4.36
CA PRO A 119 -9.32 -15.04 3.87
C PRO A 119 -10.45 -16.07 3.98
N ILE A 120 -11.38 -15.91 4.94
CA ILE A 120 -12.38 -16.92 5.28
C ILE A 120 -13.59 -16.88 4.34
N GLU A 121 -14.05 -15.69 3.95
CA GLU A 121 -15.19 -15.50 3.04
C GLU A 121 -14.97 -14.28 2.14
N MET A 122 -14.27 -14.47 1.03
CA MET A 122 -14.27 -13.46 -0.03
C MET A 122 -15.50 -13.65 -0.93
N LYS A 123 -16.36 -12.63 -0.98
CA LYS A 123 -17.51 -12.58 -1.89
C LYS A 123 -17.17 -11.68 -3.07
N ARG A 124 -16.83 -12.27 -4.23
CA ARG A 124 -16.51 -11.52 -5.45
C ARG A 124 -17.28 -12.11 -6.63
N ALA A 125 -17.99 -11.27 -7.38
CA ALA A 125 -18.79 -11.66 -8.56
C ALA A 125 -19.73 -12.87 -8.35
N GLY A 126 -20.36 -12.98 -7.18
CA GLY A 126 -21.27 -14.08 -6.85
C GLY A 126 -20.61 -15.40 -6.44
N ALA A 127 -19.27 -15.49 -6.45
CA ALA A 127 -18.54 -16.65 -5.95
C ALA A 127 -17.97 -16.41 -4.55
N THR A 128 -18.08 -17.41 -3.67
CA THR A 128 -17.36 -17.43 -2.39
C THR A 128 -16.02 -18.13 -2.59
N LYS A 129 -14.93 -17.42 -2.33
CA LYS A 129 -13.58 -17.99 -2.27
C LYS A 129 -13.09 -17.98 -0.83
N ARG A 130 -12.32 -19.01 -0.46
CA ARG A 130 -11.58 -19.07 0.81
C ARG A 130 -10.11 -19.20 0.47
N CYS A 131 -9.28 -18.37 1.05
CA CYS A 131 -7.88 -18.27 0.71
C CYS A 131 -7.03 -18.48 1.95
N PHE A 132 -5.95 -19.23 1.83
CA PHE A 132 -4.88 -19.22 2.81
C PHE A 132 -3.54 -19.37 2.13
N ILE A 133 -2.48 -18.89 2.79
CA ILE A 133 -1.12 -19.00 2.29
C ILE A 133 -0.55 -20.39 2.63
N ASN A 134 -0.04 -21.08 1.61
CA ASN A 134 0.70 -22.31 1.79
C ASN A 134 2.01 -22.02 2.53
N ARG A 135 2.07 -22.37 3.82
CA ARG A 135 3.19 -22.08 4.73
C ARG A 135 4.56 -22.40 4.15
N GLN A 136 4.68 -23.58 3.55
CA GLN A 136 5.96 -24.11 3.08
C GLN A 136 6.52 -23.32 1.88
N SER A 137 5.68 -22.54 1.20
CA SER A 137 6.06 -21.72 0.05
C SER A 137 6.55 -20.32 0.43
N ILE A 138 6.43 -19.89 1.69
CA ILE A 138 6.71 -18.50 2.07
C ILE A 138 8.22 -18.22 2.04
N THR A 139 8.60 -17.31 1.14
CA THR A 139 9.91 -16.67 1.05
C THR A 139 9.74 -15.15 0.95
N SER A 140 10.83 -14.40 0.98
CA SER A 140 10.74 -12.93 0.79
C SER A 140 10.43 -12.55 -0.66
N GLN A 141 10.59 -13.49 -1.60
CA GLN A 141 10.39 -13.28 -3.03
C GLN A 141 9.03 -13.76 -3.52
N CYS A 142 8.51 -14.85 -2.94
CA CYS A 142 7.29 -15.48 -3.41
C CYS A 142 6.58 -16.24 -2.31
N PHE A 143 5.31 -16.55 -2.56
CA PHE A 143 4.51 -17.49 -1.80
C PHE A 143 3.33 -17.97 -2.66
N GLN A 144 2.73 -19.07 -2.27
CA GLN A 144 1.60 -19.68 -2.97
C GLN A 144 0.32 -19.53 -2.14
N LEU A 145 -0.76 -19.16 -2.82
CA LEU A 145 -2.10 -19.19 -2.27
C LEU A 145 -2.78 -20.50 -2.61
N MET A 146 -3.49 -21.06 -1.63
CA MET A 146 -4.47 -22.12 -1.85
C MET A 146 -5.87 -21.50 -1.74
N ILE A 147 -6.66 -21.66 -2.79
CA ILE A 147 -7.95 -21.01 -2.96
C ILE A 147 -9.02 -22.08 -3.12
N TRP A 148 -9.87 -22.25 -2.12
CA TRP A 148 -11.06 -23.06 -2.25
C TRP A 148 -12.10 -22.31 -3.08
N ASN A 149 -12.39 -22.83 -4.27
CA ASN A 149 -13.39 -22.27 -5.16
C ASN A 149 -14.73 -22.99 -4.98
N LYS A 150 -15.67 -22.33 -4.27
CA LYS A 150 -16.98 -22.93 -3.97
C LYS A 150 -17.79 -23.30 -5.21
N SER A 151 -17.71 -22.52 -6.30
CA SER A 151 -18.52 -22.81 -7.50
C SER A 151 -17.95 -23.97 -8.32
N LYS A 152 -16.63 -24.18 -8.28
CA LYS A 152 -15.97 -25.31 -8.97
C LYS A 152 -15.77 -26.55 -8.09
N ASN A 153 -16.04 -26.43 -6.78
CA ASN A 153 -15.85 -27.48 -5.77
C ASN A 153 -14.44 -28.09 -5.80
N LYS A 154 -13.41 -27.24 -5.90
CA LYS A 154 -12.01 -27.66 -5.96
C LYS A 154 -11.08 -26.58 -5.40
N ASP A 155 -9.87 -27.03 -5.05
CA ASP A 155 -8.74 -26.14 -4.76
C ASP A 155 -8.08 -25.64 -6.04
N GLU A 156 -7.73 -24.36 -6.02
CA GLU A 156 -6.91 -23.70 -7.03
C GLU A 156 -5.65 -23.18 -6.34
N PHE A 157 -4.51 -23.27 -7.01
CA PHE A 157 -3.23 -22.78 -6.50
C PHE A 157 -2.78 -21.60 -7.34
N GLU A 158 -2.28 -20.57 -6.69
CA GLU A 158 -1.80 -19.36 -7.34
C GLU A 158 -0.44 -19.00 -6.77
N ASP A 159 0.58 -19.03 -7.61
CA ASP A 159 1.94 -18.63 -7.24
C ASP A 159 2.09 -17.12 -7.37
N ILE A 160 2.46 -16.47 -6.27
CA ILE A 160 2.63 -15.03 -6.19
C ILE A 160 4.13 -14.70 -6.29
N ASP A 161 4.51 -14.01 -7.36
CA ASP A 161 5.82 -13.36 -7.48
C ASP A 161 5.78 -12.02 -6.72
N PHE A 162 5.96 -12.11 -5.41
CA PHE A 162 5.84 -10.98 -4.50
C PHE A 162 6.95 -9.95 -4.73
N GLU A 163 8.17 -10.37 -5.05
CA GLU A 163 9.28 -9.47 -5.34
C GLU A 163 8.96 -8.57 -6.54
N LYS A 164 8.49 -9.15 -7.63
CA LYS A 164 8.11 -8.40 -8.83
C LYS A 164 6.93 -7.46 -8.56
N LEU A 165 5.85 -7.99 -7.98
CA LEU A 165 4.65 -7.22 -7.66
C LEU A 165 4.98 -6.04 -6.73
N TYR A 166 5.73 -6.30 -5.66
CA TYR A 166 6.17 -5.27 -4.72
C TYR A 166 7.10 -4.25 -5.39
N SER A 167 8.01 -4.68 -6.27
CA SER A 167 8.87 -3.76 -7.01
C SER A 167 8.11 -2.85 -7.95
N ASN A 168 7.05 -3.34 -8.60
CA ASN A 168 6.24 -2.53 -9.50
C ASN A 168 5.33 -1.57 -8.73
N TYR A 169 4.67 -2.05 -7.66
CA TYR A 169 3.96 -1.19 -6.72
C TYR A 169 4.80 0.01 -6.27
N LYS A 170 6.07 -0.21 -5.92
CA LYS A 170 6.98 0.89 -5.54
C LYS A 170 7.15 1.95 -6.61
N LYS A 171 7.23 1.55 -7.89
CA LYS A 171 7.37 2.48 -9.02
C LYS A 171 6.10 3.30 -9.18
N GLU A 172 4.94 2.65 -9.15
CA GLU A 172 3.64 3.31 -9.26
C GLU A 172 3.41 4.29 -8.09
N ALA A 173 3.69 3.86 -6.85
CA ALA A 173 3.60 4.70 -5.66
C ALA A 173 4.54 5.92 -5.74
N THR A 174 5.75 5.72 -6.25
CA THR A 174 6.70 6.81 -6.49
C THR A 174 6.14 7.81 -7.50
N ALA A 175 5.60 7.34 -8.63
CA ALA A 175 5.04 8.22 -9.66
C ALA A 175 3.87 9.07 -9.14
N ILE A 176 3.01 8.50 -8.29
CA ILE A 176 1.91 9.24 -7.65
C ILE A 176 2.46 10.34 -6.73
N LEU A 177 3.46 10.01 -5.90
CA LEU A 177 4.10 10.97 -5.00
C LEU A 177 4.86 12.07 -5.75
N GLU A 178 5.47 11.76 -6.90
CA GLU A 178 6.08 12.76 -7.79
C GLU A 178 5.04 13.73 -8.33
N GLN A 179 3.87 13.24 -8.73
CA GLN A 179 2.75 14.08 -9.18
C GLN A 179 2.23 14.98 -8.05
N ILE A 180 2.08 14.44 -6.84
CA ILE A 180 1.68 15.22 -5.65
C ILE A 180 2.70 16.33 -5.39
N TYR A 181 3.98 15.99 -5.34
CA TYR A 181 5.05 16.95 -5.05
C TYR A 181 5.13 18.04 -6.12
N SER A 182 5.06 17.68 -7.41
CA SER A 182 5.08 18.63 -8.52
C SER A 182 3.91 19.62 -8.46
N THR A 183 2.72 19.14 -8.09
CA THR A 183 1.52 19.97 -7.92
C THR A 183 1.62 20.91 -6.72
N LEU A 184 2.37 20.52 -5.68
CA LEU A 184 2.60 21.37 -4.51
C LEU A 184 3.54 22.54 -4.82
N THR A 185 4.56 22.32 -5.66
CA THR A 185 5.62 23.29 -5.96
C THR A 185 5.32 24.19 -7.16
N THR A 186 4.15 24.04 -7.79
CA THR A 186 3.66 24.90 -8.89
C THR A 186 2.79 26.01 -8.33
#